data_AF-A0A2A6F8Q6-F1
#
_entry.id   AF-A0A2A6F8Q6-F1
#
_cell.length_a   1.000
_cell.length_b   1.000
_cell.length_c   1.000
_cell.angle_alpha   90.00
_cell.angle_beta   90.00
_cell.angle_gamma   90.00
#
_symmetry.space_group_name_H-M   'P 1'
#
loop_
_entity.id
_entity.type
_entity.pdbx_description
1 polymer ?
#
loop_
_entity_poly.entity_id
_entity_poly.type
_entity_poly.pdbx_seq_one_letter_code
_entity_poly.pdbx_strand_id
1 'polypeptide(L)'
;MTIKAVGVSIASLLLSITWAQADPRLLSQHGAWGVYSYRSDTKRCYVLSVPVSKLPAGVDHGENFVIVSQAPDDEQPEAIMGYRLKPGSEIDVAIANQRFSMFTQDNKAWLPNAEEDRSMVSAMRAASKMKLSATSWRGTQTQYAYSLMGLTAALSASKTCK
;
A
#
# COMPACT_ATOMS: atom_id res chain seq x y z
N MET A 1 -9.91 -61.32 -47.01
CA MET A 1 -10.58 -60.16 -46.39
C MET A 1 -9.85 -59.89 -45.08
N THR A 2 -8.86 -59.01 -45.06
CA THR A 2 -8.10 -58.63 -43.86
C THR A 2 -7.86 -57.13 -43.92
N ILE A 3 -8.49 -56.40 -43.00
CA ILE A 3 -8.48 -54.93 -42.94
C ILE A 3 -7.24 -54.50 -42.14
N LYS A 4 -6.39 -53.66 -42.74
CA LYS A 4 -5.30 -52.96 -42.04
C LYS A 4 -5.88 -51.73 -41.34
N ALA A 5 -5.77 -51.65 -40.02
CA ALA A 5 -6.11 -50.45 -39.25
C ALA A 5 -4.89 -49.50 -39.23
N VAL A 6 -5.10 -48.26 -39.68
CA VAL A 6 -4.13 -47.17 -39.62
C VAL A 6 -4.39 -46.37 -38.34
N GLY A 7 -3.39 -46.28 -37.46
CA GLY A 7 -3.44 -45.48 -36.23
C GLY A 7 -3.14 -44.01 -36.50
N VAL A 8 -4.03 -43.12 -36.07
CA VAL A 8 -3.81 -41.66 -36.08
C VAL A 8 -3.55 -41.22 -34.64
N SER A 9 -2.34 -40.75 -34.37
CA SER A 9 -1.97 -40.15 -33.07
C SER A 9 -2.29 -38.65 -33.09
N ILE A 10 -3.18 -38.23 -32.19
CA ILE A 10 -3.51 -36.81 -31.96
C ILE A 10 -2.55 -36.27 -30.90
N ALA A 11 -1.66 -35.36 -31.29
CA ALA A 11 -0.77 -34.65 -30.38
C ALA A 11 -1.50 -33.43 -29.80
N SER A 12 -1.85 -33.49 -28.51
CA SER A 12 -2.51 -32.41 -27.78
C SER A 12 -1.51 -31.30 -27.42
N LEU A 13 -1.58 -30.15 -28.09
CA LEU A 13 -0.89 -28.93 -27.67
C LEU A 13 -1.59 -28.34 -26.43
N LEU A 14 -0.93 -28.40 -25.27
CA LEU A 14 -1.33 -27.68 -24.07
C LEU A 14 -0.96 -26.19 -24.23
N LEU A 15 -1.92 -25.37 -24.65
CA LEU A 15 -1.82 -23.91 -24.57
C LEU A 15 -1.98 -23.48 -23.11
N SER A 16 -0.85 -23.22 -22.45
CA SER A 16 -0.84 -22.58 -21.13
C SER A 16 -1.32 -21.14 -21.25
N ILE A 17 -2.56 -20.88 -20.81
CA ILE A 17 -3.10 -19.53 -20.64
C ILE A 17 -2.46 -18.93 -19.39
N THR A 18 -1.43 -18.11 -19.56
CA THR A 18 -0.90 -17.26 -18.48
C THR A 18 -1.88 -16.14 -18.24
N TRP A 19 -2.61 -16.21 -17.12
CA TRP A 19 -3.42 -15.10 -16.63
C TRP A 19 -2.47 -13.97 -16.21
N ALA A 20 -2.37 -12.92 -17.05
CA ALA A 20 -1.65 -11.71 -16.70
C ALA A 20 -2.36 -11.04 -15.51
N GLN A 21 -1.76 -11.08 -14.34
CA GLN A 21 -2.23 -10.32 -13.19
C GLN A 21 -1.90 -8.84 -13.43
N ALA A 22 -2.90 -8.03 -13.74
CA ALA A 22 -2.70 -6.59 -13.95
C ALA A 22 -2.19 -5.93 -12.66
N ASP A 23 -1.14 -5.13 -12.79
CA ASP A 23 -0.57 -4.30 -11.72
C ASP A 23 -1.50 -3.12 -11.37
N PRO A 24 -1.36 -2.52 -10.18
CA PRO A 24 -2.05 -1.28 -9.84
C PRO A 24 -1.75 -0.19 -10.88
N ARG A 25 -2.79 0.55 -11.29
CA ARG A 25 -2.67 1.62 -12.28
C ARG A 25 -2.74 2.98 -11.59
N LEU A 26 -1.74 3.82 -11.84
CA LEU A 26 -1.80 5.24 -11.47
C LEU A 26 -2.87 5.96 -12.31
N LEU A 27 -3.83 6.59 -11.63
CA LEU A 27 -4.93 7.33 -12.25
C LEU A 27 -4.67 8.84 -12.29
N SER A 28 -4.11 9.40 -11.21
CA SER A 28 -3.75 10.82 -11.13
C SER A 28 -2.70 11.07 -10.04
N GLN A 29 -1.99 12.20 -10.12
CA GLN A 29 -0.96 12.61 -9.17
C GLN A 29 -1.32 13.99 -8.59
N HIS A 30 -1.24 14.13 -7.26
CA HIS A 30 -1.54 15.36 -6.51
C HIS A 30 -0.43 15.60 -5.49
N GLY A 31 0.53 16.45 -5.84
CA GLY A 31 1.70 16.69 -4.99
C GLY A 31 2.46 15.39 -4.72
N ALA A 32 2.61 15.03 -3.44
CA ALA A 32 3.30 13.80 -3.03
C ALA A 32 2.42 12.54 -3.06
N TRP A 33 1.16 12.64 -3.47
CA TRP A 33 0.16 11.57 -3.39
C TRP A 33 -0.36 11.18 -4.77
N GLY A 34 -0.24 9.89 -5.11
CA GLY A 34 -0.85 9.32 -6.31
C GLY A 34 -2.17 8.63 -5.98
N VAL A 35 -3.15 8.70 -6.88
CA VAL A 35 -4.40 7.93 -6.83
C VAL A 35 -4.23 6.69 -7.69
N TYR A 36 -4.48 5.50 -7.13
CA TYR A 36 -4.30 4.22 -7.81
C TYR A 36 -5.59 3.41 -7.79
N SER A 37 -5.87 2.66 -8.86
CA SER A 37 -6.89 1.60 -8.83
C SER A 37 -6.29 0.25 -8.42
N TYR A 38 -7.08 -0.57 -7.73
CA TYR A 38 -6.70 -1.95 -7.46
C TYR A 38 -6.76 -2.78 -8.76
N ARG A 39 -5.60 -3.04 -9.36
CA ARG A 39 -5.50 -3.82 -10.62
C ARG A 39 -6.40 -3.22 -11.70
N SER A 40 -7.13 -4.07 -12.44
CA SER A 40 -8.15 -3.70 -13.43
C SER A 40 -9.50 -3.31 -12.81
N ASP A 41 -9.67 -3.39 -11.50
CA ASP A 41 -10.90 -2.96 -10.82
C ASP A 41 -10.83 -1.46 -10.52
N THR A 42 -11.38 -0.67 -11.44
CA THR A 42 -11.45 0.80 -11.32
C THR A 42 -12.45 1.26 -10.26
N LYS A 43 -13.19 0.34 -9.62
CA LYS A 43 -14.19 0.66 -8.59
C LYS A 43 -13.57 0.86 -7.22
N ARG A 44 -12.35 0.36 -7.01
CA ARG A 44 -11.65 0.47 -5.73
C ARG A 44 -10.36 1.24 -5.95
N CYS A 45 -10.26 2.39 -5.28
CA CYS A 45 -9.07 3.22 -5.33
C CYS A 45 -8.51 3.46 -3.94
N TYR A 46 -7.21 3.71 -3.92
CA TYR A 46 -6.47 4.15 -2.75
C TYR A 46 -5.53 5.29 -3.18
N VAL A 47 -5.15 6.11 -2.21
CA VAL A 47 -4.07 7.08 -2.42
C VAL A 47 -2.80 6.54 -1.79
N LEU A 48 -1.65 6.84 -2.39
CA LEU A 48 -0.34 6.33 -1.97
C LEU A 48 0.69 7.45 -2.00
N SER A 49 1.55 7.46 -0.99
CA SER A 49 2.76 8.29 -0.96
C SER A 49 3.99 7.46 -0.56
N VAL A 50 5.16 7.93 -0.99
CA VAL A 50 6.48 7.38 -0.66
C VAL A 50 7.24 8.36 0.24
N PRO A 51 8.19 7.89 1.07
CA PRO A 51 8.89 8.77 1.99
C PRO A 51 9.85 9.71 1.26
N VAL A 52 9.91 10.96 1.72
CA VAL A 52 10.87 11.97 1.25
C VAL A 52 12.23 11.85 1.94
N SER A 53 12.31 11.11 3.05
CA SER A 53 13.58 10.77 3.71
C SER A 53 13.50 9.42 4.41
N LYS A 54 14.61 8.70 4.46
CA LYS A 54 14.75 7.39 5.12
C LYS A 54 15.98 7.40 6.03
N LEU A 55 15.86 6.89 7.25
CA LEU A 55 16.94 6.78 8.23
C LEU A 55 16.90 5.41 8.93
N PRO A 56 18.05 4.84 9.36
CA PRO A 56 19.40 5.37 9.22
C PRO A 56 19.94 5.28 7.79
N ALA A 57 20.96 6.06 7.47
CA ALA A 57 21.66 5.90 6.19
C ALA A 57 22.42 4.56 6.15
N GLY A 58 22.67 4.04 4.94
CA GLY A 58 23.51 2.87 4.72
C GLY A 58 22.83 1.52 4.97
N VAL A 59 21.51 1.48 5.13
CA VAL A 59 20.72 0.25 5.17
C VAL A 59 19.79 0.16 3.97
N ASP A 60 19.46 -1.06 3.57
CA ASP A 60 18.38 -1.29 2.61
C ASP A 60 17.03 -1.14 3.32
N HIS A 61 16.29 -0.12 2.90
CA HIS A 61 14.95 0.19 3.40
C HIS A 61 13.84 -0.54 2.64
N GLY A 62 14.13 -1.08 1.46
CA GLY A 62 13.11 -1.47 0.49
C GLY A 62 12.16 -0.31 0.11
N GLU A 63 11.02 -0.70 -0.44
CA GLU A 63 9.92 0.19 -0.80
C GLU A 63 8.96 0.34 0.37
N ASN A 64 8.78 1.57 0.84
CA ASN A 64 7.89 1.86 1.96
C ASN A 64 6.83 2.84 1.49
N PHE A 65 5.59 2.59 1.87
CA PHE A 65 4.43 3.33 1.44
C PHE A 65 3.57 3.68 2.63
N VAL A 66 2.91 4.83 2.56
CA VAL A 66 1.64 5.01 3.26
C VAL A 66 0.54 5.07 2.22
N ILE A 67 -0.48 4.25 2.43
CA ILE A 67 -1.70 4.29 1.65
C ILE A 67 -2.87 4.75 2.51
N VAL A 68 -3.87 5.34 1.87
CA VAL A 68 -5.18 5.57 2.49
C VAL A 68 -6.23 5.02 1.53
N SER A 69 -6.93 3.99 1.99
CA SER A 69 -8.00 3.35 1.24
C SER A 69 -9.36 3.97 1.60
N GLN A 70 -10.29 4.01 0.64
CA GLN A 70 -11.66 4.42 0.90
C GLN A 70 -12.49 3.18 1.31
N ALA A 71 -13.03 3.18 2.51
CA ALA A 71 -14.15 2.32 2.91
C ALA A 71 -15.48 3.10 2.70
N PRO A 72 -16.66 2.43 2.67
CA PRO A 72 -17.93 3.10 2.42
C PRO A 72 -18.18 4.33 3.31
N ASP A 73 -17.77 4.25 4.59
CA ASP A 73 -18.01 5.27 5.59
C ASP A 73 -16.72 5.82 6.24
N ASP A 74 -15.53 5.37 5.80
CA ASP A 74 -14.26 5.78 6.43
C ASP A 74 -13.06 5.81 5.48
N GLU A 75 -11.99 6.47 5.90
CA GLU A 75 -10.69 6.51 5.23
C GLU A 75 -9.69 5.75 6.11
N GLN A 76 -9.06 4.70 5.58
CA GLN A 76 -8.24 3.78 6.39
C GLN A 76 -6.76 3.89 6.02
N PRO A 77 -5.92 4.52 6.87
CA PRO A 77 -4.48 4.55 6.67
C PRO A 77 -3.84 3.17 6.91
N GLU A 78 -2.92 2.80 6.03
CA GLU A 78 -2.06 1.63 6.20
C GLU A 78 -0.61 2.01 5.87
N ALA A 79 0.32 1.59 6.72
CA ALA A 79 1.75 1.64 6.41
C ALA A 79 2.18 0.29 5.87
N ILE A 80 2.87 0.28 4.72
CA ILE A 80 3.40 -0.93 4.09
C ILE A 80 4.90 -0.77 3.97
N MET A 81 5.63 -1.66 4.63
CA MET A 81 7.08 -1.61 4.74
C MET A 81 7.74 -2.55 3.74
N GLY A 82 8.94 -2.18 3.27
CA GLY A 82 9.74 -2.98 2.35
C GLY A 82 10.45 -4.16 3.01
N TYR A 83 10.16 -4.41 4.28
CA TYR A 83 10.75 -5.45 5.12
C TYR A 83 9.75 -5.88 6.18
N ARG A 84 9.94 -7.10 6.68
CA ARG A 84 9.18 -7.60 7.82
C ARG A 84 9.49 -6.79 9.09
N LEU A 85 8.44 -6.41 9.81
CA LEU A 85 8.49 -5.72 11.09
C LEU A 85 8.83 -6.70 12.21
N LYS A 86 9.39 -6.16 13.31
CA LYS A 86 9.66 -6.96 14.51
C LYS A 86 8.33 -7.45 15.10
N PRO A 87 8.16 -8.77 15.33
CA PRO A 87 6.94 -9.28 15.97
C PRO A 87 6.69 -8.61 17.32
N GLY A 88 5.44 -8.20 17.57
CA GLY A 88 5.04 -7.50 18.79
C GLY A 88 5.54 -6.05 18.89
N SER A 89 6.11 -5.49 17.82
CA SER A 89 6.37 -4.04 17.75
C SER A 89 5.18 -3.29 17.16
N GLU A 90 5.18 -1.98 17.38
CA GLU A 90 4.23 -1.04 16.78
C GLU A 90 4.97 -0.14 15.79
N ILE A 91 4.22 0.53 14.92
CA ILE A 91 4.70 1.67 14.16
C ILE A 91 4.17 2.95 14.81
N ASP A 92 5.09 3.83 15.22
CA ASP A 92 4.75 5.13 15.78
C ASP A 92 4.68 6.19 14.69
N VAL A 93 3.58 6.92 14.61
CA VAL A 93 3.40 8.04 13.68
C VAL A 93 3.25 9.34 14.43
N ALA A 94 4.01 10.35 14.04
CA ALA A 94 3.94 11.71 14.57
C ALA A 94 3.52 12.72 13.49
N ILE A 95 2.46 13.47 13.77
CA ILE A 95 1.90 14.50 12.89
C ILE A 95 1.67 15.76 13.71
N ALA A 96 2.45 16.82 13.45
CA ALA A 96 2.50 18.00 14.30
C ALA A 96 2.70 17.64 15.79
N ASN A 97 1.69 17.87 16.64
CA ASN A 97 1.69 17.55 18.08
C ASN A 97 0.95 16.24 18.43
N GLN A 98 0.40 15.53 17.43
CA GLN A 98 -0.36 14.31 17.62
C GLN A 98 0.53 13.07 17.38
N ARG A 99 0.21 11.99 18.07
CA ARG A 99 0.91 10.70 17.98
C ARG A 99 -0.11 9.58 17.84
N PHE A 100 0.20 8.63 16.97
CA PHE A 100 -0.62 7.45 16.70
C PHE A 100 0.26 6.21 16.79
N SER A 101 -0.29 5.12 17.29
CA SER A 101 0.36 3.82 17.29
C SER A 101 -0.41 2.85 16.40
N MET A 102 0.29 2.24 15.44
CA MET A 102 -0.26 1.29 14.49
C MET A 102 0.18 -0.13 14.86
N PHE A 103 -0.78 -1.05 14.94
CA PHE A 103 -0.51 -2.47 15.13
C PHE A 103 0.17 -3.04 13.91
N THR A 104 1.18 -3.90 14.12
CA THR A 104 1.94 -4.49 13.02
C THR A 104 1.57 -5.95 12.80
N GLN A 105 1.52 -6.34 11.52
CA GLN A 105 1.50 -7.72 11.09
C GLN A 105 2.34 -7.86 9.83
N ASP A 106 3.29 -8.79 9.87
CA ASP A 106 4.30 -9.00 8.82
C ASP A 106 5.01 -7.70 8.43
N ASN A 107 4.67 -7.08 7.31
CA ASN A 107 5.24 -5.82 6.84
C ASN A 107 4.22 -4.68 6.80
N LYS A 108 3.03 -4.87 7.34
CA LYS A 108 1.91 -3.93 7.29
C LYS A 108 1.59 -3.42 8.68
N ALA A 109 1.01 -2.23 8.75
CA ALA A 109 0.45 -1.70 9.99
C ALA A 109 -0.81 -0.87 9.76
N TRP A 110 -1.73 -0.93 10.70
CA TRP A 110 -3.02 -0.21 10.71
C TRP A 110 -3.37 0.24 12.13
N LEU A 111 -4.30 1.19 12.24
CA LEU A 111 -4.76 1.72 13.53
C LEU A 111 -5.75 0.76 14.21
N PRO A 112 -5.90 0.82 15.54
CA PRO A 112 -6.71 -0.13 16.30
C PRO A 112 -8.21 -0.10 15.94
N ASN A 113 -8.70 1.03 15.44
CA ASN A 113 -10.13 1.24 15.17
C ASN A 113 -10.37 2.47 14.27
N ALA A 114 -11.62 2.59 13.83
CA ALA A 114 -12.10 3.66 12.96
C ALA A 114 -12.03 5.08 13.56
N GLU A 115 -12.07 5.21 14.89
CA GLU A 115 -11.92 6.53 15.53
C GLU A 115 -10.49 7.06 15.39
N GLU A 116 -9.51 6.20 15.61
CA GLU A 116 -8.10 6.51 15.37
C GLU A 116 -7.84 6.77 13.88
N ASP A 117 -8.45 5.98 12.97
CA ASP A 117 -8.36 6.21 11.52
C ASP A 117 -8.78 7.65 11.16
N ARG A 118 -9.98 8.08 11.59
CA ARG A 118 -10.48 9.44 11.34
C ARG A 118 -9.61 10.50 11.98
N SER A 119 -9.13 10.27 13.21
CA SER A 119 -8.26 11.19 13.93
C SER A 119 -6.94 11.41 13.18
N MET A 120 -6.29 10.32 12.76
CA MET A 120 -5.05 10.38 11.99
C MET A 120 -5.25 11.04 10.64
N VAL A 121 -6.29 10.69 9.88
CA VAL A 121 -6.55 11.30 8.57
C VAL A 121 -6.86 12.80 8.71
N SER A 122 -7.60 13.20 9.74
CA SER A 122 -7.83 14.62 10.05
C SER A 122 -6.52 15.36 10.32
N ALA A 123 -5.65 14.78 11.15
CA ALA A 123 -4.31 15.32 11.42
C ALA A 123 -3.46 15.39 10.15
N MET A 124 -3.51 14.36 9.28
CA MET A 124 -2.80 14.34 8.01
C MET A 124 -3.28 15.45 7.06
N ARG A 125 -4.60 15.70 6.98
CA ARG A 125 -5.18 16.77 6.15
C ARG A 125 -4.76 18.17 6.63
N ALA A 126 -4.52 18.35 7.93
CA ALA A 126 -4.18 19.63 8.56
C ALA A 126 -2.67 19.93 8.63
N ALA A 127 -1.80 18.99 8.24
CA ALA A 127 -0.36 19.11 8.35
C ALA A 127 0.35 19.04 6.99
N SER A 128 1.64 19.41 6.98
CA SER A 128 2.47 19.34 5.78
C SER A 128 3.43 18.15 5.73
N LYS A 129 3.66 17.51 6.88
CA LYS A 129 4.57 16.36 7.02
C LYS A 129 4.11 15.42 8.13
N MET A 130 4.43 14.15 7.97
CA MET A 130 4.38 13.16 9.05
C MET A 130 5.71 12.42 9.17
N LYS A 131 6.00 11.91 10.36
CA LYS A 131 7.12 11.01 10.62
C LYS A 131 6.59 9.65 11.06
N LEU A 132 7.17 8.59 10.54
CA LEU A 132 6.85 7.21 10.85
C LEU A 132 8.12 6.52 11.38
N SER A 133 8.02 5.87 12.55
CA SER A 133 9.11 5.11 13.16
C SER A 133 8.72 3.64 13.24
N ALA A 134 9.62 2.75 12.83
CA ALA A 134 9.37 1.32 12.77
C ALA A 134 10.62 0.55 13.19
N THR A 135 10.43 -0.70 13.64
CA THR A 135 11.55 -1.61 13.95
C THR A 135 11.51 -2.81 13.01
N SER A 136 12.58 -3.03 12.25
CA SER A 136 12.68 -4.20 11.38
C SER A 136 12.78 -5.50 12.20
N TRP A 137 12.45 -6.63 11.59
CA TRP A 137 12.59 -7.94 12.24
C TRP A 137 14.03 -8.25 12.69
N ARG A 138 15.02 -7.56 12.11
CA ARG A 138 16.46 -7.63 12.48
C ARG A 138 16.83 -6.72 13.65
N GLY A 139 15.90 -5.93 14.17
CA GLY A 139 16.12 -4.99 15.27
C GLY A 139 16.59 -3.59 14.84
N THR A 140 16.73 -3.32 13.55
CA THR A 140 17.08 -1.98 13.05
C THR A 140 15.92 -1.03 13.29
N GLN A 141 16.15 0.04 14.05
CA GLN A 141 15.21 1.16 14.13
C GLN A 141 15.28 1.98 12.85
N THR A 142 14.13 2.27 12.28
CA THR A 142 13.99 2.97 11.00
C THR A 142 13.02 4.12 11.14
N GLN A 143 13.28 5.22 10.43
CA GLN A 143 12.44 6.40 10.45
C GLN A 143 12.23 6.92 9.03
N TYR A 144 11.02 7.39 8.77
CA TYR A 144 10.58 7.88 7.47
C TYR A 144 9.87 9.21 7.65
N ALA A 145 10.12 10.16 6.75
CA ALA A 145 9.30 11.36 6.66
C ALA A 145 8.50 11.30 5.37
N TYR A 146 7.22 11.69 5.43
CA TYR A 146 6.34 11.78 4.28
C TYR A 146 5.82 13.21 4.16
N SER A 147 5.70 13.69 2.93
CA SER A 147 5.01 14.94 2.64
C SER A 147 3.50 14.69 2.62
N LEU A 148 2.74 15.54 3.29
CA LEU A 148 1.28 15.50 3.29
C LEU A 148 0.67 16.46 2.25
N MET A 149 1.52 17.17 1.51
CA MET A 149 1.09 18.09 0.46
C MET A 149 0.42 17.32 -0.68
N GLY A 150 -0.84 17.67 -0.94
CA GLY A 150 -1.67 17.05 -1.98
C GLY A 150 -2.60 15.93 -1.49
N LEU A 151 -2.50 15.49 -0.23
CA LEU A 151 -3.34 14.42 0.32
C LEU A 151 -4.84 14.70 0.17
N THR A 152 -5.30 15.89 0.59
CA THR A 152 -6.72 16.27 0.52
C THR A 152 -7.26 16.22 -0.91
N ALA A 153 -6.47 16.68 -1.88
CA ALA A 153 -6.84 16.65 -3.29
C ALA A 153 -6.88 15.21 -3.82
N ALA A 154 -5.88 14.39 -3.48
CA ALA A 154 -5.84 12.98 -3.86
C ALA A 154 -7.03 12.20 -3.30
N LEU A 155 -7.36 12.38 -2.01
CA LEU A 155 -8.51 11.71 -1.37
C LEU A 155 -9.83 12.15 -2.01
N SER A 156 -9.96 13.43 -2.36
CA SER A 156 -11.13 13.91 -3.10
C SER A 156 -11.23 13.26 -4.49
N ALA A 157 -10.11 13.13 -5.20
CA ALA A 157 -10.07 12.50 -6.51
C ALA A 157 -10.32 10.98 -6.46
N SER A 158 -9.89 10.28 -5.40
CA SER A 158 -10.14 8.84 -5.27
C SER A 158 -11.62 8.47 -5.12
N LYS A 159 -12.47 9.40 -4.67
CA LYS A 159 -13.93 9.19 -4.51
C LYS A 159 -14.67 9.00 -5.83
N THR A 160 -14.05 9.32 -6.97
CA THR A 160 -14.68 9.14 -8.28
C THR A 160 -14.58 7.71 -8.79
N CYS A 161 -13.79 6.85 -8.14
CA CYS A 161 -13.74 5.43 -8.44
C CYS A 161 -15.04 4.76 -7.96
N LYS A 162 -15.82 4.23 -8.91
CA LYS A 162 -17.15 3.63 -8.71
C LYS A 162 -17.26 2.32 -9.47
#